data_AF-A0A235IRG6-F1
#
_entry.id   AF-A0A235IRG6-F1
#
_cell.length_a   1.000
_cell.length_b   1.000
_cell.length_c   1.000
_cell.angle_alpha   90.00
_cell.angle_beta   90.00
_cell.angle_gamma   90.00
#
_symmetry.space_group_name_H-M   'P 1'
#
loop_
_entity.id
_entity.type
_entity.pdbx_description
1 polymer ?
#
loop_
_entity_poly.entity_id
_entity_poly.type
_entity_poly.pdbx_seq_one_letter_code
_entity_poly.pdbx_strand_id
1 'polypeptide(L)'
;MLYLAQVTFGKNPPFLLGIFYIIFSITYLIFTTVWLPRNSKLKGSALKFYIQQSIFISILMLVCGWVFTFQAGYLNSNYQFAQFLLFLLVNYLIIKDIVMNIV
;
A
#
# COMPACT_ATOMS: atom_id res chain seq x y z
N MET A 1 5.52 30.70 -10.46
CA MET A 1 4.17 30.52 -9.89
C MET A 1 4.10 29.12 -9.33
N LEU A 2 4.05 29.00 -8.00
CA LEU A 2 3.81 27.73 -7.34
C LEU A 2 2.44 27.24 -7.81
N TYR A 3 2.43 26.26 -8.71
CA TYR A 3 1.26 25.41 -8.93
C TYR A 3 1.04 24.66 -7.61
N LEU A 4 0.43 25.33 -6.62
CA LEU A 4 -0.33 24.60 -5.62
C LEU A 4 -1.33 23.82 -6.44
N ALA A 5 -1.05 22.52 -6.55
CA ALA A 5 -1.92 21.51 -7.08
C ALA A 5 -3.34 21.91 -6.72
N GLN A 6 -4.18 22.12 -7.73
CA GLN A 6 -5.61 22.22 -7.54
C GLN A 6 -6.01 20.92 -6.88
N VAL A 7 -6.07 20.94 -5.54
CA VAL A 7 -6.50 19.80 -4.75
C VAL A 7 -7.97 19.65 -5.08
N THR A 8 -8.28 18.84 -6.09
CA THR A 8 -9.65 18.50 -6.43
C THR A 8 -10.15 17.55 -5.35
N PHE A 9 -10.61 18.12 -4.24
CA PHE A 9 -11.45 17.45 -3.26
C PHE A 9 -12.80 17.16 -3.92
N GLY A 10 -12.87 16.06 -4.66
CA GLY A 10 -14.06 15.66 -5.40
C GLY A 10 -14.29 14.15 -5.29
N LYS A 11 -15.55 13.73 -5.47
CA LYS A 11 -15.96 12.31 -5.62
C LYS A 11 -15.46 11.70 -6.94
N ASN A 12 -14.22 12.00 -7.32
CA ASN A 12 -13.62 11.49 -8.53
C ASN A 12 -13.05 10.09 -8.23
N PRO A 13 -13.20 9.13 -9.16
CA PRO A 13 -12.71 7.75 -8.96
C PRO A 13 -11.25 7.65 -8.47
N PRO A 14 -10.30 8.47 -8.96
CA PRO A 14 -8.92 8.38 -8.51
C PRO A 14 -8.71 8.95 -7.10
N PHE A 15 -9.52 9.91 -6.65
CA PHE A 15 -9.48 10.37 -5.25
C PHE A 15 -9.94 9.27 -4.28
N LEU A 16 -11.03 8.56 -4.62
CA LEU A 16 -11.48 7.40 -3.84
C LEU A 16 -10.43 6.30 -3.80
N LEU A 17 -9.79 5.99 -4.93
CA LEU A 17 -8.69 5.02 -4.99
C LEU A 17 -7.52 5.44 -4.09
N GLY A 18 -7.15 6.73 -4.07
CA GLY A 18 -6.14 7.25 -3.16
C GLY A 18 -6.46 7.01 -1.69
N ILE A 19 -7.71 7.28 -1.28
CA ILE A 19 -8.18 6.99 0.08
C ILE A 19 -8.14 5.49 0.38
N PHE A 20 -8.59 4.64 -0.55
CA PHE A 20 -8.49 3.19 -0.40
C PHE A 20 -7.05 2.78 -0.16
N TYR A 21 -6.09 3.26 -0.95
CA TYR A 21 -4.67 2.97 -0.79
C TYR A 21 -4.13 3.36 0.58
N ILE A 22 -4.50 4.53 1.10
CA ILE A 22 -4.08 5.00 2.43
C ILE A 22 -4.65 4.09 3.53
N ILE A 23 -5.95 3.78 3.49
CA ILE A 23 -6.58 2.90 4.48
C ILE A 23 -5.94 1.50 4.41
N PHE A 24 -5.71 1.01 3.20
CA PHE A 24 -5.11 -0.30 2.98
C PHE A 24 -3.66 -0.35 3.45
N SER A 25 -2.86 0.70 3.25
CA SER A 25 -1.49 0.73 3.73
C SER A 25 -1.42 0.70 5.26
N ILE A 26 -2.32 1.45 5.93
CA ILE A 26 -2.37 1.49 7.39
C ILE A 26 -2.81 0.14 7.95
N THR A 27 -3.86 -0.45 7.40
CA THR A 27 -4.35 -1.77 7.83
C THR A 27 -3.33 -2.88 7.58
N TYR A 28 -2.67 -2.89 6.42
CA TYR A 28 -1.60 -3.85 6.11
C TYR A 28 -0.41 -3.71 7.07
N LEU A 29 0.01 -2.47 7.39
CA LEU A 29 1.10 -2.22 8.34
C LEU A 29 0.72 -2.73 9.74
N ILE A 30 -0.50 -2.44 10.21
CA ILE A 30 -0.97 -2.92 11.52
C ILE A 30 -1.02 -4.45 11.56
N PHE A 31 -1.56 -5.07 10.52
CA PHE A 31 -1.67 -6.53 10.46
C PHE A 31 -0.29 -7.19 10.46
N THR A 32 0.64 -6.69 9.65
CA THR A 32 1.98 -7.26 9.54
C THR A 32 2.88 -7.00 10.76
N THR A 33 2.68 -5.88 11.48
CA THR A 33 3.46 -5.56 12.68
C THR A 33 2.91 -6.20 13.96
N VAL A 34 1.58 -6.31 14.10
CA VAL A 34 0.94 -6.80 15.33
C VAL A 34 0.52 -8.26 15.23
N TRP A 35 0.00 -8.69 14.08
CA TRP A 35 -0.58 -10.02 13.91
C TRP A 35 0.44 -11.06 13.44
N LEU A 36 1.30 -10.70 12.48
CA LEU A 36 2.31 -11.60 11.91
C LEU A 36 3.28 -12.18 12.96
N PRO A 37 3.88 -11.40 13.89
CA PRO A 37 4.84 -11.96 14.84
C PRO A 37 4.19 -12.83 15.92
N ARG A 38 2.88 -12.74 16.12
CA ARG A 38 2.15 -13.58 17.10
C ARG A 38 1.79 -14.96 16.54
N ASN A 39 1.49 -15.05 15.25
CA ASN A 39 0.99 -16.27 14.63
C ASN A 39 1.96 -16.94 13.65
N SER A 40 3.02 -16.23 13.21
CA SER A 40 3.97 -16.81 12.26
C SER A 40 4.87 -17.86 12.92
N LYS A 41 5.08 -18.97 12.21
CA LYS A 41 6.09 -19.99 12.55
C LYS A 41 7.53 -19.52 12.25
N LEU A 42 7.68 -18.34 11.65
CA LEU A 42 8.96 -17.77 11.24
C LEU A 42 9.74 -17.25 12.45
N LYS A 43 10.94 -17.80 12.66
CA LYS A 43 11.83 -17.41 13.77
C LYS A 43 13.10 -16.75 13.27
N GLY A 44 13.70 -15.91 14.11
CA GLY A 44 15.02 -15.32 13.86
C GLY A 44 15.04 -14.24 12.77
N SER A 45 16.05 -14.28 11.90
CA SER A 45 16.27 -13.24 10.89
C SER A 45 15.20 -13.17 9.80
N ALA A 46 14.53 -14.29 9.47
CA ALA A 46 13.50 -14.32 8.44
C ALA A 46 12.30 -13.41 8.79
N LEU A 47 11.90 -13.40 10.07
CA LEU A 47 10.85 -12.52 10.58
C LEU A 47 11.23 -11.03 10.43
N LYS A 48 12.49 -10.69 10.73
CA LYS A 48 12.99 -9.31 10.64
C LYS A 48 12.95 -8.78 9.21
N PHE A 49 13.44 -9.58 8.25
CA PHE A 49 13.38 -9.23 6.83
C PHE A 49 11.94 -9.05 6.34
N TYR A 50 11.02 -9.88 6.84
CA TYR A 50 9.60 -9.78 6.51
C TYR A 50 8.96 -8.50 7.02
N ILE A 51 9.22 -8.14 8.28
CA ILE A 51 8.71 -6.91 8.88
C ILE A 51 9.27 -5.69 8.12
N GLN A 52 10.57 -5.70 7.81
CA GLN A 52 11.20 -4.61 7.05
C GLN A 52 10.61 -4.48 5.63
N GLN A 53 10.38 -5.60 4.95
CA GLN A 53 9.74 -5.64 3.64
C GLN A 53 8.32 -5.08 3.71
N SER A 54 7.52 -5.47 4.71
CA SER A 54 6.16 -4.98 4.88
C SER A 54 6.11 -3.48 5.14
N ILE A 55 7.00 -2.96 6.00
CA ILE A 55 7.10 -1.52 6.28
C ILE A 55 7.42 -0.75 4.99
N PHE A 56 8.38 -1.23 4.20
CA PHE A 56 8.75 -0.59 2.94
C PHE A 56 7.58 -0.53 1.95
N ILE A 57 6.83 -1.63 1.83
CA ILE A 57 5.67 -1.72 0.93
C ILE A 57 4.52 -0.83 1.43
N SER A 58 4.28 -0.80 2.73
CA SER A 58 3.28 0.07 3.34
C SER A 58 3.58 1.54 3.08
N ILE A 59 4.85 1.97 3.19
CA ILE A 59 5.28 3.34 2.89
C ILE A 59 5.04 3.66 1.41
N LEU A 60 5.41 2.76 0.50
CA LEU A 60 5.18 2.94 -0.94
C LEU A 60 3.68 3.09 -1.26
N MET A 61 2.82 2.26 -0.66
CA MET A 61 1.36 2.39 -0.80
C MET A 61 0.83 3.72 -0.27
N LEU A 62 1.38 4.22 0.83
CA LEU A 62 0.94 5.47 1.46
C LEU A 62 1.31 6.67 0.59
N VAL A 63 2.54 6.71 0.05
CA VAL A 63 2.99 7.71 -0.92
C VAL A 63 2.11 7.66 -2.18
N CYS A 64 1.82 6.46 -2.66
CA CYS A 64 0.95 6.24 -3.81
C CYS A 64 -0.49 6.73 -3.59
N GLY A 65 -1.06 6.47 -2.41
CA GLY A 65 -2.36 6.97 -2.01
C GLY A 65 -2.39 8.49 -1.92
N TRP A 66 -1.35 9.10 -1.34
CA TRP A 66 -1.18 10.55 -1.26
C TRP A 66 -1.12 11.21 -2.66
N VAL A 67 -0.32 10.65 -3.57
CA VAL A 67 -0.22 11.16 -4.94
C VAL A 67 -1.59 11.15 -5.63
N PHE A 68 -2.38 10.09 -5.43
CA PHE A 68 -3.73 10.02 -5.98
C PHE A 68 -4.69 11.00 -5.33
N THR A 69 -4.66 11.21 -4.01
CA THR A 69 -5.57 12.16 -3.37
C THR A 69 -5.33 13.61 -3.82
N PHE A 70 -4.09 13.96 -4.18
CA PHE A 70 -3.74 15.34 -4.53
C PHE A 70 -3.53 15.59 -6.03
N GLN A 71 -3.22 14.57 -6.84
CA GLN A 71 -2.88 14.72 -8.27
C GLN A 71 -3.74 13.84 -9.20
N ALA A 72 -4.75 13.16 -8.68
CA ALA A 72 -5.69 12.26 -9.39
C ALA A 72 -6.10 12.69 -10.81
N GLY A 73 -6.41 13.98 -11.01
CA GLY A 73 -6.91 14.52 -12.28
C GLY A 73 -5.86 14.67 -13.38
N TYR A 74 -4.57 14.58 -13.06
CA TYR A 74 -3.46 14.86 -13.99
C TYR A 74 -2.47 13.70 -14.12
N LEU A 75 -2.75 12.55 -13.49
CA LEU A 75 -1.84 11.40 -13.57
C LEU A 75 -1.80 10.84 -15.00
N ASN A 76 -0.62 10.88 -15.61
CA ASN A 76 -0.33 10.21 -16.87
C ASN A 76 -0.66 8.71 -16.79
N SER A 77 -1.04 8.11 -17.93
CA SER A 77 -1.38 6.67 -18.06
C SER A 77 -0.35 5.73 -17.41
N ASN A 78 0.93 6.11 -17.41
CA ASN A 78 2.01 5.33 -16.79
C ASN A 78 1.88 5.21 -15.26
N TYR A 79 1.43 6.27 -14.58
CA TYR A 79 1.23 6.24 -13.13
C TYR A 79 -0.01 5.44 -12.73
N GLN A 80 -1.03 5.38 -13.59
CA GLN A 80 -2.18 4.50 -13.40
C GLN A 80 -1.79 3.02 -13.55
N PHE A 81 -0.90 2.70 -14.50
CA PHE A 81 -0.36 1.35 -14.68
C PHE A 81 0.54 0.89 -13.53
N ALA A 82 1.42 1.77 -13.04
CA ALA A 82 2.22 1.51 -11.83
C ALA A 82 1.32 1.16 -10.63
N GLN A 83 0.15 1.79 -10.55
CA GLN A 83 -0.83 1.52 -9.50
C GLN A 83 -1.54 0.18 -9.65
N PHE A 84 -1.81 -0.26 -10.88
CA PHE A 84 -2.31 -1.61 -11.13
C PHE A 84 -1.29 -2.68 -10.70
N LEU A 85 -0.01 -2.45 -10.99
CA LEU A 85 1.08 -3.32 -10.52
C LEU A 85 1.17 -3.35 -9.00
N LEU A 86 0.96 -2.22 -8.33
CA LEU A 86 0.97 -2.11 -6.87
C LEU A 86 -0.22 -2.85 -6.25
N PHE A 87 -1.40 -2.77 -6.85
CA PHE A 87 -2.56 -3.56 -6.44
C PHE A 87 -2.29 -5.07 -6.55
N LEU A 88 -1.68 -5.51 -7.65
CA LEU A 88 -1.26 -6.91 -7.82
C LEU A 88 -0.23 -7.34 -6.77
N LEU A 89 0.78 -6.49 -6.50
CA LEU A 89 1.80 -6.74 -5.49
C LEU A 89 1.17 -6.93 -4.11
N VAL A 90 0.18 -6.10 -3.76
CA VAL A 90 -0.50 -6.15 -2.46
C VAL A 90 -1.34 -7.41 -2.32
N ASN A 91 -2.10 -7.77 -3.36
CA ASN A 91 -2.83 -9.04 -3.35
C ASN A 91 -1.88 -10.23 -3.24
N TYR A 92 -0.75 -10.21 -3.96
CA TYR A 92 0.27 -11.25 -3.84
C TYR A 92 0.81 -11.36 -2.41
N LEU A 93 1.08 -10.24 -1.74
CA LEU A 93 1.57 -10.24 -0.36
C LEU A 93 0.53 -10.76 0.62
N ILE A 94 -0.75 -10.38 0.47
CA ILE A 94 -1.83 -10.93 1.29
C ILE A 94 -1.90 -12.45 1.14
N ILE A 95 -1.88 -12.94 -0.10
CA ILE A 95 -1.91 -14.39 -0.38
C ILE A 95 -0.67 -15.06 0.21
N LYS A 96 0.51 -14.48 0.02
CA LYS A 96 1.78 -14.98 0.57
C LYS A 96 1.74 -15.06 2.10
N ASP A 97 1.23 -14.02 2.77
CA ASP A 97 1.12 -13.94 4.23
C ASP A 97 0.11 -14.96 4.77
N ILE A 98 -1.03 -15.16 4.08
CA ILE A 98 -2.01 -16.21 4.40
C ILE A 98 -1.38 -17.60 4.25
N VAL A 99 -0.73 -17.89 3.13
CA VAL A 99 -0.11 -19.19 2.85
C VAL A 99 0.96 -19.52 3.89
N MET A 100 1.83 -18.56 4.23
CA MET A 100 2.86 -18.80 5.26
C MET A 100 2.32 -18.97 6.68
N ASN A 101 1.13 -18.44 6.97
CA ASN A 101 0.48 -18.64 8.26
C ASN A 101 -0.22 -20.01 8.34
N ILE A 102 -0.67 -20.56 7.20
CA ILE A 102 -1.33 -21.87 7.12
C ILE A 102 -0.29 -23.01 7.10
N VAL A 103 0.77 -22.90 6.29
CA VAL A 103 1.83 -23.91 6.14
C VAL A 103 2.70 -23.98 7.39
#